data_AF-A0A4Y2E2E2-F1
#
_entry.id   AF-A0A4Y2E2E2-F1
#
_cell.length_a   1.000
_cell.length_b   1.000
_cell.length_c   1.000
_cell.angle_alpha   90.00
_cell.angle_beta   90.00
_cell.angle_gamma   90.00
#
_symmetry.space_group_name_H-M   'P 1'
#
loop_
_entity.id
_entity.type
_entity.pdbx_description
1 polymer ?
#
loop_
_entity_poly.entity_id
_entity_poly.type
_entity_poly.pdbx_seq_one_letter_code
_entity_poly.pdbx_strand_id
1 'polypeptide(L)'
;MSKQKCFSPAEIVEQAKEFDGTKVDLAKSLGIAYSTFQRISKQEASAELSAEKLGKSAKKRKTLKTSPYDDLEKILMGWFKEVRAAKIPLNGYIIKEKALEIAERLKLQGFSASNGWIDRFKKRNNSCFKSIWRIR
;
A
#
# COMPACT_ATOMS: atom_id res chain seq x y z
N MET A 1 -17.78 19.67 14.61
CA MET A 1 -16.37 19.68 14.16
C MET A 1 -16.29 19.01 12.79
N SER A 2 -16.19 19.79 11.71
CA SER A 2 -16.06 19.21 10.35
C SER A 2 -14.77 18.41 10.26
N LYS A 3 -14.88 17.11 9.98
CA LYS A 3 -13.73 16.24 9.71
C LYS A 3 -13.04 16.80 8.46
N GLN A 4 -11.85 17.39 8.60
CA GLN A 4 -11.08 17.82 7.43
C GLN A 4 -10.95 16.64 6.45
N LYS A 5 -11.20 16.90 5.16
CA LYS A 5 -11.09 15.89 4.11
C LYS A 5 -9.64 15.44 4.02
N CYS A 6 -9.37 14.17 4.34
CA CYS A 6 -8.02 13.62 4.22
C CYS A 6 -7.79 13.15 2.78
N PHE A 7 -6.88 13.79 2.06
CA PHE A 7 -6.49 13.39 0.72
C PHE A 7 -5.39 12.31 0.75
N SER A 8 -5.39 11.43 -0.24
CA SER A 8 -4.26 10.52 -0.47
C SER A 8 -3.12 11.25 -1.20
N PRO A 9 -1.86 10.82 -0.99
CA PRO A 9 -0.73 11.36 -1.75
C PRO A 9 -0.90 11.23 -3.27
N ALA A 10 -1.55 10.16 -3.74
CA ALA A 10 -1.81 9.95 -5.16
C ALA A 10 -2.80 10.98 -5.74
N GLU A 11 -3.88 11.30 -5.01
CA GLU A 11 -4.85 12.33 -5.42
C GLU A 11 -4.22 13.72 -5.46
N ILE A 12 -3.36 14.04 -4.51
CA ILE A 12 -2.65 15.33 -4.47
C ILE A 12 -1.71 15.47 -5.67
N VAL A 13 -1.01 14.40 -6.04
CA VAL A 13 -0.11 14.38 -7.20
C VAL A 13 -0.90 14.48 -8.51
N GLU A 14 -2.03 13.77 -8.63
CA GLU A 14 -2.93 13.84 -9.81
C GLU A 14 -3.44 15.29 -10.00
N GLN A 15 -3.95 15.91 -8.93
CA GLN A 15 -4.42 17.30 -8.97
C GLN A 15 -3.28 18.31 -9.19
N ALA A 16 -2.07 18.03 -8.72
CA ALA A 16 -0.92 18.89 -8.96
C ALA A 16 -0.44 18.87 -10.42
N LYS A 17 -0.75 17.81 -11.17
CA LYS A 17 -0.45 17.70 -12.61
C LYS A 17 -1.49 18.37 -13.50
N GLU A 18 -2.75 18.27 -13.11
CA GLU A 18 -3.88 18.83 -13.85
C GLU A 18 -4.06 20.34 -13.62
N PHE A 19 -3.44 20.89 -12.58
CA PHE A 19 -3.62 22.29 -12.21
C PHE A 19 -2.57 23.20 -12.87
N ASP A 20 -2.99 23.98 -13.86
CA ASP A 20 -2.18 25.00 -14.55
C ASP A 20 -1.93 26.30 -13.74
N GLY A 21 -2.47 26.41 -12.52
CA GLY A 21 -2.32 27.59 -11.66
C GLY A 21 -1.18 27.52 -10.64
N THR A 22 -1.13 28.51 -9.73
CA THR A 22 -0.14 28.52 -8.66
C THR A 22 -0.37 27.37 -7.68
N LYS A 23 0.67 26.58 -7.39
CA LYS A 23 0.66 25.49 -6.39
C LYS A 23 0.16 25.93 -5.00
N VAL A 24 0.30 27.22 -4.67
CA VAL A 24 -0.21 27.82 -3.43
C VAL A 24 -1.74 27.87 -3.41
N ASP A 25 -2.37 28.22 -4.53
CA ASP A 25 -3.82 28.32 -4.64
C ASP A 25 -4.47 26.95 -4.63
N LEU A 26 -3.82 25.95 -5.24
CA LEU A 26 -4.22 24.54 -5.10
C LEU A 26 -4.13 24.07 -3.65
N ALA A 27 -3.06 24.38 -2.92
CA ALA A 27 -2.94 24.00 -1.51
C ALA A 27 -4.06 24.62 -0.65
N LYS A 28 -4.40 25.90 -0.89
CA LYS A 28 -5.51 26.60 -0.22
C LYS A 28 -6.86 25.97 -0.56
N SER A 29 -7.14 25.66 -1.82
CA SER A 29 -8.41 25.06 -2.23
C SER A 29 -8.62 23.66 -1.64
N LEU A 30 -7.53 22.92 -1.44
CA LEU A 30 -7.54 21.62 -0.77
C LEU A 30 -7.58 21.72 0.77
N GLY A 31 -7.43 22.92 1.34
CA GLY A 31 -7.34 23.12 2.79
C GLY A 31 -6.10 22.48 3.41
N ILE A 32 -5.01 22.35 2.64
CA ILE A 32 -3.75 21.75 3.07
C ILE A 32 -2.69 22.84 3.24
N ALA A 33 -1.89 22.77 4.30
CA ALA A 33 -0.73 23.65 4.44
C ALA A 33 0.25 23.47 3.28
N TYR A 34 0.73 24.57 2.70
CA TYR A 34 1.61 24.54 1.52
C TYR A 34 2.85 23.65 1.71
N SER A 35 3.46 23.66 2.89
CA SER A 35 4.61 22.81 3.23
C SER A 35 4.29 21.32 3.11
N THR A 36 3.07 20.90 3.48
CA THR A 36 2.61 19.51 3.36
C THR A 36 2.38 19.15 1.90
N PHE A 37 1.73 20.04 1.14
CA PHE A 37 1.54 19.87 -0.30
C PHE A 37 2.89 19.71 -1.02
N GLN A 38 3.84 20.60 -0.75
CA GLN A 38 5.15 20.59 -1.39
C GLN A 38 5.95 19.32 -1.04
N ARG A 39 5.90 18.86 0.21
CA ARG A 39 6.53 17.59 0.62
C ARG A 39 5.93 16.40 -0.14
N ILE A 40 4.61 16.37 -0.33
CA ILE A 40 3.92 15.30 -1.03
C ILE A 40 4.23 15.36 -2.54
N SER A 41 4.22 16.55 -3.14
CA SER A 41 4.60 16.77 -4.54
C SER A 41 6.05 16.35 -4.79
N LYS A 42 6.99 16.60 -3.86
CA LYS A 42 8.37 16.09 -3.96
C LYS A 42 8.46 14.55 -3.90
N GLN A 43 7.45 13.88 -3.33
CA GLN A 43 7.38 12.41 -3.24
C GLN A 43 6.56 11.79 -4.39
N GLU A 44 6.38 12.53 -5.49
CA GLU A 44 5.61 12.12 -6.67
C GLU A 44 6.02 10.74 -7.19
N ALA A 45 7.31 10.47 -7.42
CA ALA A 45 7.77 9.17 -7.91
C ALA A 45 7.34 8.00 -6.99
N SER A 46 7.35 8.19 -5.67
CA SER A 46 6.88 7.17 -4.72
C SER A 46 5.36 7.01 -4.73
N ALA A 47 4.63 8.09 -4.99
CA ALA A 47 3.17 8.08 -5.13
C ALA A 47 2.74 7.37 -6.43
N GLU A 48 3.45 7.60 -7.54
CA GLU A 48 3.23 6.93 -8.82
C GLU A 48 3.52 5.44 -8.76
N LEU A 49 4.67 5.03 -8.21
CA LEU A 49 4.99 3.63 -7.97
C LEU A 49 3.94 2.95 -7.07
N SER A 50 3.41 3.68 -6.08
CA SER A 50 2.30 3.18 -5.27
C SER A 50 1.00 3.10 -6.07
N ALA A 51 0.73 4.03 -6.99
CA ALA A 51 -0.45 4.05 -7.83
C ALA A 51 -0.46 2.87 -8.82
N GLU A 52 0.68 2.59 -9.46
CA GLU A 52 0.85 1.43 -10.35
C GLU A 52 0.63 0.11 -9.60
N LYS A 53 1.25 -0.07 -8.42
CA LYS A 53 1.14 -1.30 -7.63
C LYS A 53 -0.27 -1.58 -7.10
N LEU A 54 -1.02 -0.53 -6.72
CA LEU A 54 -2.30 -0.66 -6.01
C LEU A 54 -3.53 -0.34 -6.88
N GLY A 55 -3.34 0.27 -8.04
CA GLY A 55 -4.39 0.79 -8.91
C GLY A 55 -5.40 1.63 -8.12
N LYS A 56 -6.69 1.28 -8.23
CA LYS A 56 -7.81 1.96 -7.54
C LYS A 56 -7.66 2.02 -6.00
N SER A 57 -6.86 1.14 -5.40
CA SER A 57 -6.63 1.15 -3.95
C SER A 57 -5.65 2.24 -3.50
N ALA A 58 -4.88 2.82 -4.42
CA ALA A 58 -3.93 3.89 -4.13
C ALA A 58 -4.63 5.17 -3.62
N LYS A 59 -5.79 5.53 -4.18
CA LYS A 59 -6.60 6.68 -3.75
C LYS A 59 -7.15 6.52 -2.32
N LYS A 60 -7.19 5.29 -1.79
CA LYS A 60 -7.59 5.01 -0.39
C LYS A 60 -6.41 5.05 0.58
N ARG A 61 -5.18 5.00 0.08
CA ARG A 61 -3.97 4.91 0.89
C ARG A 61 -3.51 6.33 1.26
N LYS A 62 -3.71 6.72 2.51
CA LYS A 62 -3.33 8.05 3.03
C LYS A 62 -1.84 8.20 3.36
N THR A 63 -1.07 7.10 3.32
CA THR A 63 0.36 7.12 3.67
C THR A 63 1.19 6.26 2.72
N LEU A 64 2.32 6.80 2.27
CA LEU A 64 3.31 6.09 1.46
C LEU A 64 4.22 5.17 2.30
N LYS A 65 4.03 5.11 3.63
CA LYS A 65 4.84 4.27 4.51
C LYS A 65 4.85 2.81 4.03
N THR A 66 6.04 2.32 3.73
CA THR A 66 6.33 0.91 3.48
C THR A 66 6.44 0.16 4.79
N SER A 67 6.36 -1.18 4.70
CA SER A 67 6.62 -2.04 5.85
C SER A 67 8.12 -2.04 6.14
N PRO A 68 8.56 -2.21 7.40
CA PRO A 68 9.98 -2.48 7.69
C PRO A 68 10.46 -3.79 7.05
N TYR A 69 9.53 -4.69 6.71
CA TYR A 69 9.79 -5.99 6.07
C TYR A 69 9.39 -5.98 4.58
N ASP A 70 9.66 -4.88 3.87
CA ASP A 70 9.23 -4.69 2.47
C ASP A 70 9.77 -5.80 1.54
N ASP A 71 11.02 -6.22 1.73
CA ASP A 71 11.64 -7.25 0.88
C ASP A 71 11.03 -8.64 1.12
N LEU A 72 10.71 -8.98 2.37
CA LEU A 72 9.93 -10.18 2.70
C LEU A 72 8.54 -10.11 2.04
N GLU A 73 7.85 -8.98 2.16
CA GLU A 73 6.51 -8.80 1.56
C GLU A 73 6.55 -8.91 0.03
N LYS A 74 7.62 -8.45 -0.64
CA LYS A 74 7.82 -8.61 -2.09
C LYS A 74 7.94 -10.07 -2.50
N ILE A 75 8.82 -10.84 -1.84
CA ILE A 75 9.03 -12.26 -2.15
C ILE A 75 7.74 -13.04 -1.88
N LEU A 76 7.09 -12.78 -0.75
CA LEU A 76 5.83 -13.42 -0.39
C LEU A 76 4.72 -13.11 -1.41
N MET A 77 4.66 -11.87 -1.93
CA MET A 77 3.72 -11.50 -2.99
C MET A 77 4.05 -12.16 -4.34
N GLY A 78 5.33 -12.37 -4.66
CA GLY A 78 5.74 -13.14 -5.84
C GLY A 78 5.19 -14.56 -5.78
N TRP A 79 5.51 -15.28 -4.70
CA TRP A 79 4.99 -16.62 -4.44
C TRP A 79 3.44 -16.66 -4.43
N PHE A 80 2.79 -15.67 -3.83
CA PHE A 80 1.34 -15.61 -3.78
C PHE A 80 0.71 -15.50 -5.18
N LYS A 81 1.34 -14.79 -6.12
CA LYS A 81 0.88 -14.71 -7.51
C LYS A 81 0.98 -16.06 -8.23
N GLU A 82 2.06 -16.80 -7.99
CA GLU A 82 2.26 -18.14 -8.56
C GLU A 82 1.19 -19.12 -8.05
N VAL A 83 0.96 -19.15 -6.73
CA VAL A 83 -0.06 -20.03 -6.13
C VAL A 83 -1.46 -19.66 -6.62
N ARG A 84 -1.73 -18.37 -6.81
CA ARG A 84 -3.00 -17.90 -7.39
C ARG A 84 -3.15 -18.32 -8.85
N ALA A 85 -2.09 -18.29 -9.65
CA ALA A 85 -2.11 -18.78 -11.02
C ALA A 85 -2.40 -20.30 -11.05
N ALA A 86 -1.91 -21.04 -10.07
CA ALA A 86 -2.21 -22.46 -9.85
C ALA A 86 -3.62 -22.74 -9.28
N LYS A 87 -4.43 -21.70 -9.00
CA LYS A 87 -5.80 -21.79 -8.44
C LYS A 87 -5.90 -22.57 -7.11
N ILE A 88 -4.82 -22.61 -6.33
CA ILE A 88 -4.81 -23.33 -5.05
C ILE A 88 -5.48 -22.45 -3.98
N PRO A 89 -6.44 -22.96 -3.20
CA PRO A 89 -7.02 -22.21 -2.09
C PRO A 89 -5.98 -21.98 -1.00
N LEU A 90 -5.74 -20.72 -0.65
CA LEU A 90 -4.77 -20.34 0.37
C LEU A 90 -5.47 -20.01 1.69
N ASN A 91 -5.15 -20.79 2.72
CA ASN A 91 -5.50 -20.45 4.09
C ASN A 91 -4.51 -19.41 4.66
N GLY A 92 -4.97 -18.57 5.59
CA GLY A 92 -4.12 -17.60 6.29
C GLY A 92 -2.96 -18.24 7.04
N TYR A 93 -3.11 -19.49 7.48
CA TYR A 93 -2.05 -20.27 8.11
C TYR A 93 -0.89 -20.57 7.15
N ILE A 94 -1.18 -21.01 5.93
CA ILE A 94 -0.15 -21.31 4.91
C ILE A 94 0.66 -20.05 4.58
N ILE A 95 0.01 -18.89 4.55
CA ILE A 95 0.69 -17.60 4.33
C ILE A 95 1.63 -17.26 5.49
N LYS A 96 1.27 -17.60 6.74
CA LYS A 96 2.15 -17.42 7.90
C LYS A 96 3.40 -18.26 7.78
N GLU A 97 3.22 -19.55 7.53
CA GLU A 97 4.34 -20.49 7.41
C GLU A 97 5.30 -20.04 6.31
N LYS A 98 4.77 -19.64 5.15
CA LYS A 98 5.60 -19.15 4.06
C LYS A 98 6.33 -17.84 4.41
N ALA A 99 5.66 -16.93 5.12
CA ALA A 99 6.29 -15.70 5.58
C ALA A 99 7.44 -15.96 6.56
N LEU A 100 7.30 -16.95 7.45
CA LEU A 100 8.35 -17.35 8.39
C LEU A 100 9.53 -18.01 7.65
N GLU A 101 9.27 -18.89 6.70
CA GLU A 101 10.30 -19.53 5.86
C GLU A 101 11.12 -18.47 5.08
N ILE A 102 10.45 -17.47 4.52
CA ILE A 102 11.11 -16.36 3.82
C ILE A 102 11.91 -15.51 4.81
N ALA A 103 11.39 -15.24 6.01
CA ALA A 103 12.11 -14.48 7.03
C ALA A 103 13.41 -15.16 7.46
N GLU A 104 13.37 -16.47 7.63
CA GLU A 104 14.55 -17.29 7.97
C GLU A 104 15.60 -17.22 6.86
N ARG A 105 15.18 -17.36 5.60
CA ARG A 105 16.07 -17.23 4.43
C ARG A 105 16.70 -15.84 4.32
N LEU A 106 15.94 -14.79 4.66
CA LEU A 106 16.43 -13.41 4.70
C LEU A 106 17.22 -13.09 5.98
N LYS A 107 17.39 -14.05 6.89
CA LYS A 107 18.05 -13.88 8.20
C LYS A 107 17.46 -12.72 9.02
N LEU A 108 16.16 -12.48 8.89
CA LEU A 108 15.45 -11.43 9.63
C LEU A 108 15.19 -11.90 11.06
N GLN A 109 16.10 -11.56 11.96
CA GLN A 109 15.95 -11.86 13.38
C GLN A 109 14.80 -11.04 13.98
N GLY A 110 13.85 -11.72 14.63
CA GLY A 110 12.71 -11.09 15.31
C GLY A 110 11.48 -10.85 14.44
N PHE A 111 11.46 -11.31 13.19
CA PHE A 111 10.21 -11.29 12.42
C PHE A 111 9.22 -12.31 13.00
N SER A 112 8.04 -11.82 13.38
CA SER A 112 6.91 -12.66 13.78
C SER A 112 5.74 -12.42 12.84
N ALA A 113 5.24 -13.49 12.23
CA ALA A 113 4.00 -13.51 11.43
C ALA A 113 2.74 -13.38 12.32
N SER A 114 2.75 -12.37 13.19
CA SER A 114 1.65 -12.03 14.08
C SER A 114 0.36 -11.74 13.30
N ASN A 115 -0.79 -11.94 13.96
CA ASN A 115 -2.10 -11.64 13.37
C ASN A 115 -2.18 -10.17 12.90
N GLY A 116 -1.62 -9.24 13.67
CA GLY A 116 -1.58 -7.82 13.32
C GLY A 116 -0.74 -7.52 12.08
N TRP A 117 0.38 -8.23 11.86
CA TRP A 117 1.17 -8.08 10.65
C TRP A 117 0.41 -8.58 9.42
N ILE A 118 -0.25 -9.73 9.51
CA ILE A 118 -1.05 -10.31 8.41
C ILE A 118 -2.22 -9.42 8.04
N ASP A 119 -2.93 -8.88 9.02
CA ASP A 119 -4.07 -8.00 8.74
C ASP A 119 -3.62 -6.73 8.01
N ARG A 120 -2.45 -6.19 8.39
CA ARG A 120 -1.83 -5.05 7.68
C ARG A 120 -1.39 -5.47 6.28
N PHE A 121 -0.76 -6.63 6.12
CA PHE A 121 -0.33 -7.18 4.83
C PHE A 121 -1.52 -7.38 3.88
N LYS A 122 -2.62 -7.99 4.36
CA LYS A 122 -3.88 -8.16 3.61
C LYS A 122 -4.49 -6.81 3.23
N LYS A 123 -4.53 -5.84 4.16
CA LYS A 123 -5.07 -4.48 3.89
C LYS A 123 -4.26 -3.73 2.85
N ARG A 124 -2.93 -3.88 2.84
CA ARG A 124 -2.07 -3.30 1.80
C ARG A 124 -2.32 -3.96 0.45
N ASN A 125 -2.45 -5.29 0.43
CA ASN A 125 -2.58 -6.06 -0.80
C ASN A 125 -4.04 -6.42 -1.16
N ASN A 126 -5.02 -5.65 -0.68
CA ASN A 126 -6.44 -6.00 -0.60
C ASN A 126 -7.10 -6.33 -1.95
N SER A 127 -6.56 -5.87 -3.08
CA SER A 127 -7.03 -6.28 -4.43
C SER A 127 -6.74 -7.76 -4.72
N CYS A 128 -5.67 -8.32 -4.17
CA CYS A 128 -5.23 -9.68 -4.42
C CYS A 128 -5.91 -10.74 -3.54
N PHE A 129 -6.40 -10.34 -2.35
CA PHE A 129 -6.96 -11.27 -1.36
C PHE A 129 -8.47 -11.47 -1.43
N LYS A 130 -9.22 -10.54 -2.05
CA LYS A 130 -10.70 -10.58 -2.09
C LYS A 130 -11.29 -11.76 -2.87
N SER A 131 -10.53 -12.37 -3.78
CA SER A 131 -11.03 -13.46 -4.63
C SER A 131 -10.87 -14.85 -4.03
N ILE A 132 -10.14 -15.00 -2.91
CA ILE A 132 -9.81 -16.33 -2.35
C ILE A 132 -10.83 -16.78 -1.29
N TRP A 133 -11.45 -15.84 -0.58
CA TRP A 133 -12.37 -16.14 0.54
C TRP A 133 -13.85 -16.18 0.13
N ARG A 134 -14.17 -16.10 -1.16
CA ARG A 134 -15.53 -16.30 -1.65
C ARG A 134 -15.73 -17.78 -1.96
N ILE A 135 -15.71 -18.61 -0.91
CA ILE A 135 -16.32 -19.93 -0.96
C ILE A 135 -17.82 -19.66 -0.82
N ARG A 136 -18.60 -19.98 -1.86
CA ARG A 136 -20.06 -20.04 -1.80
C ARG A 136 -20.47 -21.45 -1.39
#